data_AF-A0A2D7V0K8-F1
#
_entry.id   AF-A0A2D7V0K8-F1
#
_cell.length_a   1.000
_cell.length_b   1.000
_cell.length_c   1.000
_cell.angle_alpha   90.00
_cell.angle_beta   90.00
_cell.angle_gamma   90.00
#
_symmetry.space_group_name_H-M   'P 1'
#
loop_
_entity.id
_entity.type
_entity.pdbx_description
1 polymer ?
#
loop_
_entity_poly.entity_id
_entity_poly.type
_entity_poly.pdbx_seq_one_letter_code
_entity_poly.pdbx_strand_id
1 'polypeptide(L)'
;MTDIPMHIIHLDQDDPKKCTAHGMNRIGEVILHHDVRGAPRRGFLLDPTAGIVLGPEDRDLIDRGAAIVGLDCSWKQLEPSIKSILSNTKLKPRTLPLALPANPVSWGKP
;
A
#
# COMPACT_ATOMS: atom_id res chain seq x y z
N MET A 1 -11.56 9.36 15.29
CA MET A 1 -10.91 9.23 13.97
C MET A 1 -11.71 8.18 13.21
N THR A 2 -12.03 8.43 11.95
CA THR A 2 -12.61 7.40 11.07
C THR A 2 -11.51 6.39 10.78
N ASP A 3 -11.74 5.11 11.07
CA ASP A 3 -10.80 4.07 10.65
C ASP A 3 -10.81 3.99 9.13
N ILE A 4 -9.63 4.15 8.53
CA ILE A 4 -9.44 4.06 7.08
C ILE A 4 -9.02 2.62 6.79
N PRO A 5 -9.79 1.85 5.99
CA PRO A 5 -9.46 0.46 5.75
C PRO A 5 -8.14 0.35 4.99
N MET A 6 -7.20 -0.39 5.56
CA MET A 6 -5.89 -0.67 4.98
C MET A 6 -5.88 -2.06 4.36
N HIS A 7 -5.56 -2.12 3.08
CA HIS A 7 -5.46 -3.35 2.31
C HIS A 7 -4.04 -3.51 1.80
N ILE A 8 -3.51 -4.73 1.77
CA ILE A 8 -2.20 -5.01 1.18
C ILE A 8 -2.37 -6.07 0.10
N ILE A 9 -1.89 -5.77 -1.10
CA ILE A 9 -1.70 -6.79 -2.15
C ILE A 9 -0.32 -7.41 -1.91
N HIS A 10 -0.28 -8.70 -1.58
CA HIS A 10 0.93 -9.44 -1.29
C HIS A 10 1.25 -10.38 -2.45
N LEU A 11 2.49 -10.33 -2.96
CA LEU A 11 2.91 -11.13 -4.13
C LEU A 11 3.62 -12.45 -3.76
N ASP A 12 3.62 -12.84 -2.48
CA ASP A 12 4.22 -14.09 -1.97
C ASP A 12 5.72 -14.26 -2.34
N GLN A 13 6.49 -13.17 -2.25
CA GLN A 13 7.91 -13.13 -2.67
C GLN A 13 8.91 -13.23 -1.51
N ASP A 14 8.45 -13.12 -0.26
CA ASP A 14 9.27 -13.05 0.94
C ASP A 14 8.99 -14.22 1.91
N ASP A 15 9.91 -14.46 2.85
CA ASP A 15 9.70 -15.40 3.96
C ASP A 15 8.48 -14.95 4.82
N PRO A 16 7.39 -15.74 4.89
CA PRO A 16 6.18 -15.36 5.61
C PRO A 16 6.41 -15.06 7.10
N LYS A 17 7.49 -15.61 7.69
CA LYS A 17 7.85 -15.35 9.10
C LYS A 17 8.45 -13.96 9.32
N LYS A 18 8.96 -13.33 8.26
CA LYS A 18 9.63 -12.01 8.31
C LYS A 18 8.82 -10.91 7.61
N CYS A 19 7.78 -11.29 6.86
CA CYS A 19 6.93 -10.36 6.14
C CYS A 19 6.09 -9.49 7.09
N THR A 20 6.28 -8.16 7.01
CA THR A 20 5.53 -7.17 7.78
C THR A 20 4.04 -7.24 7.48
N ALA A 21 3.64 -7.45 6.21
CA ALA A 21 2.23 -7.52 5.83
C ALA A 21 1.50 -8.68 6.51
N HIS A 22 2.12 -9.86 6.59
CA HIS A 22 1.59 -10.99 7.37
C HIS A 22 1.52 -10.69 8.87
N GLY A 23 2.51 -9.99 9.42
CA GLY A 23 2.49 -9.53 10.81
C GLY A 23 1.31 -8.62 11.10
N MET A 24 1.08 -7.60 10.27
CA MET A 24 -0.04 -6.66 10.40
C MET A 24 -1.40 -7.36 10.21
N ASN A 25 -1.51 -8.30 9.27
CA ASN A 25 -2.75 -9.05 9.05
C ASN A 25 -3.09 -9.94 10.24
N ARG A 26 -2.09 -10.55 10.91
CA ARG A 26 -2.29 -11.39 12.09
C ARG A 26 -2.90 -10.62 13.27
N ILE A 27 -2.56 -9.34 13.42
CA ILE A 27 -3.09 -8.48 14.49
C ILE A 27 -4.36 -7.71 14.08
N GLY A 28 -4.85 -7.88 12.85
CA GLY A 28 -6.10 -7.29 12.38
C GLY A 28 -6.01 -5.86 11.85
N GLU A 29 -4.80 -5.33 11.64
CA GLU A 29 -4.59 -3.95 11.18
C GLU A 29 -4.74 -3.78 9.66
N VAL A 30 -4.61 -4.87 8.89
CA VAL A 30 -4.72 -4.85 7.42
C VAL A 30 -5.48 -6.05 6.92
N ILE A 31 -6.13 -5.89 5.76
CA ILE A 31 -6.72 -6.99 5.00
C ILE A 31 -5.74 -7.39 3.89
N LEU A 32 -5.21 -8.61 3.96
CA LEU A 32 -4.26 -9.14 2.98
C LEU A 32 -4.97 -9.74 1.76
N HIS A 33 -4.47 -9.44 0.56
CA HIS A 33 -4.96 -9.94 -0.73
C HIS A 33 -3.82 -10.59 -1.49
N HIS A 34 -4.02 -11.82 -1.97
CA HIS A 34 -3.06 -12.51 -2.85
C HIS A 34 -3.38 -12.29 -4.35
N ASP A 35 -4.46 -11.57 -4.64
CA ASP A 35 -4.91 -11.24 -5.99
C ASP A 35 -5.43 -9.80 -6.02
N VAL A 36 -4.98 -9.02 -7.00
CA VAL A 36 -5.43 -7.64 -7.25
C VAL A 36 -6.95 -7.55 -7.36
N ARG A 37 -7.63 -8.60 -7.84
CA ARG A 37 -9.10 -8.66 -7.97
C ARG A 37 -9.82 -8.65 -6.62
N GLY A 38 -9.17 -9.11 -5.55
CA GLY A 38 -9.72 -9.08 -4.19
C GLY A 38 -9.56 -7.71 -3.51
N ALA A 39 -8.61 -6.91 -3.97
CA ALA A 39 -8.32 -5.60 -3.39
C ALA A 39 -9.34 -4.52 -3.80
N PRO A 40 -9.46 -3.43 -3.03
CA PRO A 40 -10.33 -2.31 -3.35
C PRO A 40 -10.06 -1.74 -4.73
N ARG A 41 -11.12 -1.49 -5.50
CA ARG A 41 -11.01 -0.91 -6.86
C ARG A 41 -11.00 0.62 -6.85
N ARG A 42 -11.24 1.26 -5.70
CA ARG A 42 -11.31 2.71 -5.48
C ARG A 42 -10.63 3.06 -4.17
N GLY A 43 -9.97 4.21 -4.12
CA GLY A 43 -9.15 4.62 -2.97
C GLY A 43 -7.76 5.06 -3.44
N PHE A 44 -6.77 4.87 -2.58
CA PHE A 44 -5.39 5.28 -2.83
C PHE A 44 -4.48 4.07 -2.95
N LEU A 45 -3.63 4.03 -3.99
CA LEU A 45 -2.53 3.08 -4.09
C LEU A 45 -1.26 3.77 -3.59
N LEU A 46 -0.61 3.20 -2.58
CA LEU A 46 0.69 3.67 -2.14
C LEU A 46 1.72 3.29 -3.20
N ASP A 47 2.28 4.31 -3.84
CA ASP A 47 3.18 4.21 -4.97
C ASP A 47 4.32 5.23 -4.79
N PRO A 48 5.55 4.77 -4.49
CA PRO A 48 6.69 5.67 -4.27
C PRO A 48 7.13 6.40 -5.54
N THR A 49 6.64 6.00 -6.72
CA THR A 49 6.95 6.60 -8.03
C THR A 49 5.88 7.59 -8.52
N ALA A 50 4.77 7.75 -7.79
CA ALA A 50 3.62 8.55 -8.23
C ALA A 50 3.91 10.06 -8.35
N GLY A 51 4.87 10.58 -7.58
CA GLY A 51 5.24 12.01 -7.56
C GLY A 51 4.20 12.94 -6.93
N ILE A 52 3.01 12.43 -6.57
CA ILE A 52 1.95 13.16 -5.87
C ILE A 52 1.88 12.62 -4.45
N VAL A 53 2.18 13.47 -3.46
CA VAL A 53 2.22 13.08 -2.05
C VAL A 53 0.80 12.87 -1.50
N LEU A 54 0.59 11.86 -0.66
CA LEU A 54 -0.64 11.68 0.12
C LEU A 54 -0.76 12.82 1.14
N GLY A 55 -1.82 13.62 1.05
CA GLY A 55 -1.92 14.85 1.84
C GLY A 55 -3.35 15.24 2.24
N PRO A 56 -3.53 16.38 2.95
CA PRO A 56 -4.84 16.87 3.39
C PRO A 56 -5.88 17.04 2.27
N GLU A 57 -5.45 17.24 1.03
CA GLU A 57 -6.29 17.33 -0.16
C GLU A 57 -7.05 16.03 -0.48
N ASP A 58 -6.57 14.90 0.03
CA ASP A 58 -7.19 13.58 -0.17
C ASP A 58 -8.34 13.29 0.82
N ARG A 59 -8.57 14.21 1.77
CA ARG A 59 -9.57 14.11 2.85
C ARG A 59 -10.98 13.84 2.33
N ASP A 60 -11.41 14.52 1.27
CA ASP A 60 -12.76 14.35 0.71
C ASP A 60 -13.02 12.91 0.24
N LEU A 61 -12.02 12.24 -0.36
CA LEU A 61 -12.19 10.86 -0.78
C LEU A 61 -12.16 9.91 0.43
N ILE A 62 -11.32 10.19 1.43
CA ILE A 62 -11.26 9.45 2.71
C ILE A 62 -12.62 9.51 3.42
N ASP A 63 -13.19 10.70 3.56
CA ASP A 63 -14.48 10.91 4.23
C ASP A 63 -15.64 10.21 3.49
N ARG A 64 -15.49 9.96 2.18
CA ARG A 64 -16.41 9.15 1.37
C ARG A 64 -16.15 7.63 1.43
N GLY A 65 -15.22 7.19 2.29
CA GLY A 65 -14.90 5.77 2.49
C GLY A 65 -13.81 5.23 1.57
N ALA A 66 -12.81 6.04 1.20
CA ALA A 66 -11.63 5.53 0.49
C ALA A 66 -10.88 4.49 1.32
N ALA A 67 -10.38 3.45 0.65
CA ALA A 67 -9.38 2.57 1.21
C ALA A 67 -7.96 3.04 0.86
N ILE A 68 -6.99 2.64 1.68
CA ILE A 68 -5.56 2.69 1.34
C ILE A 68 -5.13 1.29 0.93
N VAL A 69 -4.42 1.18 -0.19
CA VAL A 69 -3.90 -0.06 -0.75
C VAL A 69 -2.38 0.02 -0.79
N GLY A 70 -1.71 -0.82 -0.03
CA GLY A 70 -0.27 -1.06 -0.12
C GLY A 70 0.05 -2.23 -1.06
N LEU A 71 1.28 -2.26 -1.55
CA LEU A 71 1.84 -3.38 -2.30
C LEU A 71 3.03 -3.94 -1.53
N ASP A 72 2.99 -5.23 -1.21
CA ASP A 72 4.10 -5.95 -0.60
C ASP A 72 4.79 -6.81 -1.66
N CYS A 73 5.86 -6.26 -2.22
CA CYS A 73 6.64 -6.87 -3.28
C CYS A 73 8.12 -6.46 -3.21
N SER A 74 8.97 -7.20 -3.92
CA SER A 74 10.35 -6.76 -4.17
C SER A 74 10.38 -5.49 -5.04
N TRP A 75 11.40 -4.65 -4.86
CA TRP A 75 11.63 -3.46 -5.70
C TRP A 75 11.68 -3.78 -7.20
N LYS A 76 12.19 -4.96 -7.56
CA LYS A 76 12.23 -5.44 -8.95
C LYS A 76 10.85 -5.58 -9.59
N GLN A 77 9.81 -5.84 -8.79
CA GLN A 77 8.45 -6.11 -9.24
C GLN A 77 7.51 -4.91 -9.05
N LEU A 78 8.00 -3.81 -8.47
CA LEU A 78 7.21 -2.65 -8.12
C LEU A 78 6.52 -2.01 -9.34
N GLU A 79 7.30 -1.54 -10.31
CA GLU A 79 6.78 -0.87 -11.52
C GLU A 79 5.78 -1.72 -12.32
N PRO A 80 6.08 -2.98 -12.71
CA PRO A 80 5.14 -3.79 -13.47
C PRO A 80 3.86 -4.07 -12.68
N SER A 81 3.95 -4.24 -11.36
CA SER A 81 2.79 -4.49 -10.49
C SER A 81 1.90 -3.26 -10.37
N ILE A 82 2.48 -2.07 -10.13
CA ILE A 82 1.72 -0.80 -10.12
C ILE A 82 1.01 -0.61 -11.46
N LYS A 83 1.71 -0.77 -12.59
CA LYS A 83 1.12 -0.62 -13.92
C LYS A 83 -0.06 -1.57 -14.12
N SER A 84 0.08 -2.82 -13.70
CA SER A 84 -1.01 -3.81 -13.75
C SER A 84 -2.20 -3.40 -12.90
N ILE A 85 -1.98 -2.97 -11.65
CA ILE A 85 -3.03 -2.56 -10.71
C ILE A 85 -3.78 -1.33 -11.23
N LEU A 86 -3.07 -0.29 -11.68
CA LEU A 86 -3.67 0.95 -12.18
C LEU A 86 -4.44 0.73 -13.48
N SER A 87 -4.00 -0.21 -14.33
CA SER A 87 -4.73 -0.57 -15.55
C SER A 87 -6.05 -1.29 -15.26
N ASN A 88 -6.17 -1.92 -14.08
CA ASN A 88 -7.32 -2.75 -13.71
C ASN A 88 -8.19 -2.15 -12.61
N THR A 89 -7.86 -0.97 -12.07
CA THR A 89 -8.56 -0.34 -10.95
C THR A 89 -8.72 1.18 -11.17
N LYS A 90 -9.47 1.85 -10.29
CA LYS A 90 -9.57 3.31 -10.22
C LYS A 90 -8.87 3.85 -8.97
N LEU A 91 -7.84 3.15 -8.50
CA LEU A 91 -7.01 3.62 -7.40
C LEU A 91 -6.22 4.85 -7.84
N LYS A 92 -6.13 5.84 -6.97
CA LYS A 92 -5.32 7.03 -7.19
C LYS A 92 -3.91 6.78 -6.61
N PRO A 93 -2.85 6.78 -7.43
CA PRO A 93 -1.51 6.59 -6.91
C PRO A 93 -1.10 7.79 -6.05
N ARG A 94 -0.46 7.52 -4.90
CA ARG A 94 0.07 8.51 -3.96
C ARG A 94 1.39 8.03 -3.38
N THR A 95 2.35 8.94 -3.33
CA THR A 95 3.63 8.77 -2.63
C THR A 95 3.44 9.12 -1.16
N LEU A 96 4.02 8.36 -0.24
CA LEU A 96 4.01 8.76 1.17
C LEU A 96 4.83 10.04 1.36
N PRO A 97 4.48 10.90 2.33
CA PRO A 97 5.36 11.97 2.77
C PRO A 97 6.74 11.42 3.12
N LEU A 98 7.79 12.22 2.92
CA LEU A 98 9.16 11.82 3.22
C LEU A 98 9.25 11.37 4.68
N ALA A 99 9.71 10.13 4.87
CA ALA A 99 9.91 9.53 6.18
C ALA A 99 11.19 8.70 6.16
N LEU A 100 11.93 8.73 7.27
CA LEU A 100 13.08 7.85 7.44
C LEU A 100 12.60 6.50 8.00
N PRO A 101 13.01 5.38 7.41
CA PRO A 101 12.70 4.06 7.92
C PRO A 101 13.34 3.86 9.30
N ALA A 102 12.54 3.36 10.24
CA ALA A 102 12.98 2.98 11.57
C ALA A 102 13.22 1.46 11.73
N ASN A 103 13.00 0.67 10.66
CA ASN A 103 13.21 -0.77 10.69
C ASN A 103 14.71 -1.13 10.70
N PRO A 104 15.12 -2.28 11.26
CA PRO A 104 16.54 -2.63 11.39
C PRO A 104 17.30 -2.79 10.06
N VAL A 105 16.61 -3.12 8.97
CA VAL A 105 17.23 -3.42 7.67
C VAL A 105 17.61 -2.14 6.91
N SER A 106 16.78 -1.11 7.06
CA SER A 106 16.90 0.13 6.29
C SER A 106 17.12 1.36 7.16
N TRP A 107 17.33 1.21 8.47
CA TRP A 107 17.44 2.31 9.44
C TRP A 107 18.22 3.52 8.91
N GLY A 108 17.56 4.68 8.89
CA GLY A 108 18.19 5.97 8.53
C GLY A 108 18.51 6.15 7.04
N LYS A 109 18.18 5.19 6.16
CA LYS A 109 18.34 5.36 4.71
C LYS A 109 17.21 6.25 4.16
N PRO A 110 17.53 7.32 3.42
CA PRO A 110 16.53 8.16 2.76
C PRO A 110 15.82 7.44 1.62
#